data_AF-A0A4Y2EA82-F1
#
_entry.id   AF-A0A4Y2EA82-F1
#
_cell.length_a   1.000
_cell.length_b   1.000
_cell.length_c   1.000
_cell.angle_alpha   90.00
_cell.angle_beta   90.00
_cell.angle_gamma   90.00
#
_symmetry.space_group_name_H-M   'P 1'
#
loop_
_entity.id
_entity.type
_entity.pdbx_description
1 polymer ?
#
loop_
_entity_poly.entity_id
_entity_poly.type
_entity_poly.pdbx_seq_one_letter_code
_entity_poly.pdbx_strand_id
1 'polypeptide(L)'
;MVLILSHGQRGFSLNKALERENLKDASYISQRVIHEFIKLSGAIYDLKITIEIRMAATSARARYMQYLESEISKEKTETKQLKRKALEEEIDYLKQKKMFLQKDIHQTNEEANDLANEAEKSKDINLFIQLHELRKTIAEKEIKINTLDVKLNEKSLELKDI
;
A
#
# COMPACT_ATOMS: atom_id res chain seq x y z
N MET A 1 13.52 -23.95 -23.40
CA MET A 1 13.87 -22.54 -23.14
C MET A 1 13.82 -21.80 -24.48
N VAL A 2 12.78 -21.02 -24.72
CA VAL A 2 12.60 -20.27 -25.98
C VAL A 2 13.18 -18.87 -25.78
N LEU A 3 14.37 -18.61 -26.33
CA LEU A 3 15.00 -17.29 -26.32
C LEU A 3 14.47 -16.48 -27.50
N ILE A 4 13.64 -15.47 -27.25
CA ILE A 4 13.20 -14.51 -28.28
C ILE A 4 14.23 -13.38 -28.33
N LEU A 5 15.06 -13.40 -29.36
CA LEU A 5 16.13 -12.44 -29.57
C LEU A 5 15.65 -11.33 -30.52
N SER A 6 15.71 -10.05 -30.11
CA SER A 6 15.47 -8.91 -31.01
C SER A 6 16.78 -8.43 -31.64
N HIS A 7 16.74 -8.14 -32.94
CA HIS A 7 17.91 -7.74 -33.73
C HIS A 7 18.22 -6.24 -33.54
N GLY A 8 19.05 -5.90 -32.56
CA GLY A 8 19.66 -4.58 -32.42
C GLY A 8 21.03 -4.55 -33.14
N GLN A 9 21.38 -3.42 -33.75
CA GLN A 9 22.54 -3.24 -34.64
C GLN A 9 23.93 -3.60 -34.07
N ARG A 10 24.07 -4.05 -32.82
CA ARG A 10 25.35 -4.52 -32.24
C ARG A 10 25.20 -5.65 -31.22
N GLY A 11 24.30 -6.61 -31.48
CA GLY A 11 24.21 -7.86 -30.71
C GLY A 11 22.84 -8.10 -30.12
N PHE A 12 22.59 -9.37 -29.75
CA PHE A 12 21.37 -9.81 -29.12
C PHE A 12 21.22 -9.18 -27.73
N SER A 13 20.21 -8.32 -27.55
CA SER A 13 19.81 -7.85 -26.23
C SER A 13 18.69 -8.75 -25.69
N LEU A 14 18.87 -9.24 -24.45
CA LEU A 14 17.79 -9.86 -23.69
C LEU A 14 16.84 -8.75 -23.24
N ASN A 15 15.68 -8.66 -23.88
CA ASN A 15 14.66 -7.71 -23.47
C ASN A 15 13.93 -8.25 -22.23
N LYS A 16 14.45 -7.93 -21.04
CA LYS A 16 13.88 -8.35 -19.74
C LYS A 16 12.40 -7.94 -19.55
N ALA A 17 11.91 -6.95 -20.28
CA ALA A 17 10.49 -6.58 -20.26
C ALA A 17 9.61 -7.62 -20.96
N LEU A 18 10.07 -8.16 -22.10
CA LEU A 18 9.38 -9.23 -22.84
C LEU A 18 9.41 -10.57 -22.10
N GLU A 19 10.46 -10.86 -21.32
CA GLU A 19 10.49 -12.04 -20.46
C GLU A 19 9.40 -12.00 -19.37
N ARG A 20 9.18 -10.86 -18.71
CA ARG A 20 8.14 -10.75 -17.67
C ARG A 20 6.72 -10.98 -18.19
N GLU A 21 6.45 -10.63 -19.45
CA GLU A 21 5.15 -10.90 -20.09
C GLU A 21 5.00 -12.33 -20.59
N ASN A 22 6.04 -12.91 -21.19
CA ASN A 22 5.98 -14.26 -21.74
C ASN A 22 6.05 -15.37 -20.68
N LEU A 23 6.47 -15.06 -19.45
CA LEU A 23 6.65 -16.03 -18.36
C LEU A 23 5.53 -16.00 -17.30
N LYS A 24 4.37 -15.37 -17.57
CA LYS A 24 3.19 -15.49 -16.70
C LYS A 24 2.52 -16.87 -16.88
N ASP A 25 1.92 -17.41 -15.82
CA ASP A 25 1.27 -18.73 -15.82
C ASP A 25 0.29 -18.92 -16.98
N ALA A 26 -0.47 -17.88 -17.34
CA ALA A 26 -1.41 -17.90 -18.45
C ALA A 26 -0.74 -18.22 -19.80
N SER A 27 0.48 -17.74 -20.03
CA SER A 27 1.24 -18.01 -21.25
C SER A 27 1.68 -19.48 -21.31
N TYR A 28 2.11 -20.05 -20.20
CA TYR A 28 2.45 -21.47 -20.10
C TYR A 28 1.25 -22.39 -20.28
N ILE A 29 0.13 -22.05 -19.64
CA ILE A 29 -1.15 -22.77 -19.79
C ILE A 29 -1.57 -22.73 -21.27
N SER A 30 -1.50 -21.57 -21.90
CA SER A 30 -1.85 -21.41 -23.32
C SER A 30 -0.95 -22.23 -24.24
N GLN A 31 0.37 -22.22 -24.03
CA GLN A 31 1.32 -23.05 -24.79
C GLN A 31 1.05 -24.54 -24.62
N ARG A 32 0.75 -24.97 -23.38
CA ARG A 32 0.41 -26.36 -23.09
C ARG A 32 -0.88 -26.78 -23.81
N VAL A 33 -1.93 -25.97 -23.76
CA VAL A 33 -3.19 -26.22 -24.46
C VAL A 33 -2.97 -26.32 -25.97
N ILE A 34 -2.19 -25.42 -26.55
CA ILE A 34 -1.84 -25.46 -27.99
C ILE A 34 -1.09 -26.75 -28.33
N HIS A 35 -0.09 -27.11 -27.52
CA HIS A 35 0.70 -28.32 -27.74
C HIS A 35 -0.15 -29.61 -27.62
N GLU A 36 -1.01 -29.70 -26.60
CA GLU A 36 -1.94 -30.82 -26.43
C GLU A 36 -2.93 -30.91 -27.60
N PHE A 37 -3.47 -29.78 -28.05
CA PHE A 37 -4.39 -29.73 -29.20
C PHE A 37 -3.72 -30.20 -30.50
N ILE A 38 -2.50 -29.75 -30.77
CA ILE A 38 -1.72 -30.19 -31.95
C ILE A 38 -1.48 -31.70 -31.87
N LYS A 39 -1.03 -32.20 -30.71
CA LYS A 39 -0.76 -33.63 -30.50
C LYS A 39 -2.01 -34.51 -30.72
N LEU A 40 -3.19 -34.05 -30.30
CA LEU A 40 -4.46 -34.75 -30.51
C LEU A 40 -4.91 -34.71 -31.98
N SER A 41 -4.61 -33.62 -32.69
CA SER A 41 -5.01 -33.41 -34.08
C SER A 41 -4.10 -34.10 -35.11
N GLY A 42 -3.05 -34.80 -34.65
CA GLY A 42 -2.05 -35.45 -35.52
C GLY A 42 -0.78 -34.61 -35.66
N ALA A 43 -0.31 -34.41 -36.89
CA ALA A 43 0.81 -33.51 -37.15
C ALA A 43 0.31 -32.09 -37.47
N ILE A 44 1.19 -31.09 -37.29
CA ILE A 44 0.91 -29.68 -37.66
C ILE A 44 0.44 -29.57 -39.12
N TYR A 45 0.97 -30.42 -40.00
CA TYR A 45 0.68 -30.42 -41.43
C TYR A 45 -0.72 -30.97 -41.78
N ASP A 46 -1.35 -31.72 -40.88
CA ASP A 46 -2.70 -32.27 -41.07
C ASP A 46 -3.78 -31.32 -40.55
N LEU A 47 -3.39 -30.24 -39.88
CA LEU A 47 -4.31 -29.28 -39.28
C LEU A 47 -4.95 -28.38 -40.33
N LYS A 48 -6.25 -28.57 -40.59
CA LYS A 48 -7.01 -27.67 -41.46
C LYS A 48 -7.19 -26.30 -40.80
N ILE A 49 -6.70 -25.24 -41.45
CA ILE A 49 -6.90 -23.87 -40.98
C ILE A 49 -8.37 -23.48 -41.16
N THR A 50 -9.11 -23.44 -40.06
CA THR A 50 -10.51 -23.00 -40.03
C THR A 50 -10.63 -21.48 -40.03
N ILE A 51 -11.82 -20.97 -40.34
CA ILE A 51 -12.13 -19.53 -40.28
C ILE A 51 -11.97 -19.01 -38.84
N GLU A 52 -12.32 -19.82 -37.84
CA GLU A 52 -12.19 -19.48 -36.43
C GLU A 52 -10.73 -19.23 -36.02
N ILE A 53 -9.79 -20.10 -36.44
CA ILE A 53 -8.36 -19.91 -36.19
C ILE A 53 -7.88 -18.59 -36.81
N ARG A 54 -8.34 -18.29 -38.03
CA ARG A 54 -8.00 -17.04 -38.72
C ARG A 54 -8.53 -15.82 -37.96
N MET A 55 -9.80 -15.85 -37.54
CA MET A 55 -10.40 -14.76 -36.76
C MET A 55 -9.73 -14.59 -35.40
N ALA A 56 -9.38 -15.69 -34.72
CA ALA A 56 -8.64 -15.67 -33.47
C ALA A 56 -7.25 -15.05 -33.65
N ALA A 57 -6.51 -15.44 -34.69
CA ALA A 57 -5.21 -14.87 -35.02
C ALA A 57 -5.29 -13.37 -35.36
N THR A 58 -6.28 -12.96 -36.16
CA THR A 58 -6.48 -11.54 -36.51
C THR A 58 -6.82 -10.69 -35.28
N SER A 59 -7.62 -11.23 -34.34
CA SER A 59 -7.99 -10.51 -33.11
C SER A 59 -6.96 -10.59 -31.99
N ALA A 60 -5.97 -11.49 -32.08
CA ALA A 60 -4.99 -11.74 -31.03
C ALA A 60 -4.22 -10.48 -30.61
N ARG A 61 -3.80 -9.67 -31.59
CA ARG A 61 -3.07 -8.41 -31.31
C ARG A 61 -3.93 -7.41 -30.54
N ALA A 62 -5.20 -7.26 -30.92
CA ALA A 62 -6.12 -6.35 -30.23
C ALA A 62 -6.41 -6.81 -28.80
N ARG A 63 -6.66 -8.11 -28.59
CA ARG A 63 -6.87 -8.69 -27.25
C ARG A 63 -5.65 -8.51 -26.35
N TYR A 64 -4.45 -8.68 -26.89
CA TYR A 64 -3.22 -8.48 -26.16
C TYR A 64 -3.02 -7.01 -25.74
N MET A 65 -3.33 -6.06 -26.62
CA MET A 65 -3.29 -4.63 -26.26
C MET A 65 -4.31 -4.27 -25.17
N GLN A 66 -5.53 -4.78 -25.26
CA GLN A 66 -6.54 -4.60 -24.21
C GLN A 66 -6.09 -5.19 -22.87
N TYR A 67 -5.46 -6.38 -22.90
CA TYR A 67 -4.89 -6.99 -21.70
C TYR A 67 -3.82 -6.09 -21.08
N LEU A 68 -2.88 -5.58 -21.87
CA LEU A 68 -1.84 -4.65 -21.40
C LEU A 68 -2.40 -3.39 -20.76
N GLU A 69 -3.37 -2.74 -21.41
CA GLU A 69 -4.06 -1.57 -20.86
C GLU A 69 -4.74 -1.89 -19.53
N SER A 70 -5.38 -3.07 -19.43
CA SER A 70 -6.03 -3.51 -18.21
C SER A 70 -5.04 -3.75 -17.07
N GLU A 71 -3.88 -4.35 -17.34
CA GLU A 71 -2.85 -4.60 -16.33
C GLU A 71 -2.24 -3.29 -15.82
N ILE A 72 -1.94 -2.35 -16.72
CA ILE A 72 -1.45 -1.01 -16.34
C ILE A 72 -2.49 -0.28 -15.47
N SER A 73 -3.77 -0.43 -15.81
CA SER A 73 -4.86 0.21 -15.07
C SER A 73 -5.01 -0.41 -13.68
N LYS A 74 -4.96 -1.74 -13.56
CA LYS A 74 -4.96 -2.45 -12.28
C LYS A 74 -3.79 -2.01 -11.41
N GLU A 75 -2.57 -2.00 -11.94
CA GLU A 75 -1.38 -1.60 -11.18
C GLU A 75 -1.50 -0.16 -10.65
N LYS A 76 -2.03 0.77 -11.45
CA LYS A 76 -2.33 2.15 -10.99
C LYS A 76 -3.36 2.17 -9.87
N THR A 77 -4.42 1.37 -9.97
CA THR A 77 -5.44 1.31 -8.91
C THR A 77 -4.92 0.65 -7.64
N GLU A 78 -4.15 -0.43 -7.75
CA GLU A 78 -3.55 -1.16 -6.62
C GLU A 78 -2.53 -0.29 -5.89
N THR A 79 -1.63 0.37 -6.61
CA THR A 79 -0.67 1.30 -6.00
C THR A 79 -1.36 2.47 -5.29
N LYS A 80 -2.44 3.01 -5.87
CA LYS A 80 -3.26 4.05 -5.23
C LYS A 80 -3.94 3.53 -3.96
N GLN A 81 -4.52 2.34 -4.01
CA GLN A 81 -5.16 1.70 -2.85
C GLN A 81 -4.16 1.39 -1.73
N LEU A 82 -2.98 0.87 -2.06
CA LEU A 82 -1.91 0.61 -1.09
C LEU A 82 -1.45 1.89 -0.40
N LYS A 83 -1.25 2.98 -1.16
CA LYS A 83 -0.90 4.29 -0.58
C LYS A 83 -1.99 4.81 0.34
N ARG A 84 -3.25 4.72 -0.08
CA ARG A 84 -4.41 5.12 0.73
C ARG A 84 -4.47 4.33 2.04
N LYS A 85 -4.35 3.00 1.97
CA LYS A 85 -4.38 2.11 3.13
C LYS A 85 -3.24 2.42 4.13
N ALA A 86 -2.03 2.64 3.63
CA ALA A 86 -0.89 3.00 4.48
C ALA A 86 -1.11 4.34 5.22
N LEU A 87 -1.72 5.32 4.56
CA LEU A 87 -2.07 6.60 5.19
C LEU A 87 -3.20 6.46 6.20
N GLU A 88 -4.22 5.65 5.91
CA GLU A 88 -5.30 5.35 6.86
C GLU A 88 -4.74 4.69 8.14
N GLU A 89 -3.82 3.72 8.00
CA GLU A 89 -3.12 3.09 9.12
C GLU A 89 -2.27 4.09 9.93
N GLU A 90 -1.55 5.01 9.26
CA GLU A 90 -0.78 6.06 9.92
C GLU A 90 -1.69 7.02 10.72
N ILE A 91 -2.82 7.43 10.14
CA ILE A 91 -3.81 8.29 10.80
C ILE A 91 -4.38 7.60 12.04
N ASP A 92 -4.74 6.32 11.94
CA ASP A 92 -5.29 5.58 13.07
C ASP A 92 -4.27 5.41 14.20
N TYR A 93 -3.01 5.15 13.86
CA TYR A 93 -1.92 5.14 14.83
C TYR A 93 -1.78 6.50 15.55
N LEU A 94 -1.82 7.61 14.81
CA LEU A 94 -1.73 8.95 15.39
C LEU A 94 -2.93 9.27 16.30
N LYS A 95 -4.15 8.88 15.91
CA LYS A 95 -5.35 9.02 16.75
C LYS A 95 -5.25 8.23 18.05
N GLN A 96 -4.79 6.98 17.98
CA GLN A 96 -4.59 6.15 19.17
C GLN A 96 -3.56 6.79 20.11
N LYS A 97 -2.42 7.22 19.56
CA LYS A 97 -1.38 7.90 20.35
C LYS A 97 -1.89 9.17 21.03
N LYS A 98 -2.69 9.99 20.34
CA LYS A 98 -3.35 11.16 20.92
C LYS A 98 -4.28 10.76 22.06
N MET A 99 -5.12 9.74 21.86
CA MET A 99 -6.05 9.26 22.88
C MET A 99 -5.33 8.78 24.15
N PHE A 100 -4.20 8.07 24.00
CA PHE A 100 -3.39 7.65 25.16
C PHE A 100 -2.84 8.84 25.94
N LEU A 101 -2.29 9.84 25.27
CA LEU A 101 -1.80 11.06 25.93
C LEU A 101 -2.91 11.84 26.63
N GLN A 102 -4.11 11.89 26.04
CA GLN A 102 -5.26 12.55 26.68
C GLN A 102 -5.69 11.85 27.98
N LYS A 103 -5.73 10.51 27.98
CA LYS A 103 -6.03 9.72 29.19
C LYS A 103 -4.96 9.91 30.26
N ASP A 104 -3.70 9.90 29.86
CA ASP A 104 -2.56 10.10 30.75
C ASP A 104 -2.57 11.52 31.38
N ILE A 105 -2.87 12.56 30.59
CA ILE A 105 -3.09 13.92 31.12
C ILE A 105 -4.25 13.96 32.11
N HIS A 106 -5.38 13.31 31.79
CA HIS A 106 -6.54 13.28 32.69
C HIS A 106 -6.18 12.69 34.05
N GLN A 107 -5.53 11.53 34.05
CA GLN A 107 -5.09 10.89 35.28
C GLN A 107 -4.06 11.75 36.04
N THR A 108 -3.07 12.31 35.33
CA THR A 108 -2.06 13.20 35.96
C THR A 108 -2.73 14.46 36.56
N ASN A 109 -3.78 14.97 35.94
CA ASN A 109 -4.55 16.12 36.45
C ASN A 109 -5.35 15.76 37.70
N GLU A 110 -5.95 14.57 37.77
CA GLU A 110 -6.62 14.08 38.98
C GLU A 110 -5.62 13.97 40.14
N GLU A 111 -4.47 13.35 39.90
CA GLU A 111 -3.37 13.24 40.89
C GLU A 111 -2.88 14.62 41.34
N ALA A 112 -2.73 15.57 40.41
CA ALA A 112 -2.34 16.95 40.72
C ALA A 112 -3.40 17.68 41.56
N ASN A 113 -4.70 17.44 41.32
CA ASN A 113 -5.77 18.04 42.10
C ASN A 113 -5.84 17.46 43.52
N ASP A 114 -5.64 16.15 43.67
CA ASP A 114 -5.58 15.50 44.98
C ASP A 114 -4.38 16.02 45.80
N LEU A 115 -3.21 16.12 45.17
CA LEU A 115 -2.02 16.72 45.78
C LEU A 115 -2.24 18.19 46.17
N ALA A 116 -2.95 18.97 45.36
CA ALA A 116 -3.27 20.36 45.69
C ALA A 116 -4.16 20.44 46.95
N ASN A 117 -5.20 19.60 47.02
CA ASN A 117 -6.09 19.52 48.18
C ASN A 117 -5.33 19.10 49.46
N GLU A 118 -4.38 18.18 49.34
CA GLU A 118 -3.55 17.74 50.47
C GLU A 118 -2.53 18.81 50.90
N ALA A 119 -1.90 19.50 49.94
CA ALA A 119 -0.98 20.61 50.19
C ALA A 119 -1.66 21.76 50.93
N GLU A 120 -2.91 22.09 50.57
CA GLU A 120 -3.69 23.13 51.26
C GLU A 120 -4.04 22.75 52.70
N LYS A 121 -4.40 21.48 52.94
CA LYS A 121 -4.74 20.98 54.28
C LYS A 121 -3.52 20.91 55.20
N SER A 122 -2.43 20.36 54.69
CA SER A 122 -1.19 20.13 55.44
C SER A 122 -0.29 21.37 55.52
N LYS A 123 -0.44 22.32 54.60
CA LYS A 123 0.46 23.46 54.36
C LYS A 123 1.90 23.04 54.10
N ASP A 124 2.10 21.84 53.56
CA ASP A 124 3.43 21.33 53.22
C ASP A 124 3.92 21.89 51.87
N ILE A 125 5.01 22.66 51.91
CA ILE A 125 5.65 23.28 50.75
C ILE A 125 6.17 22.21 49.77
N ASN A 126 6.57 21.03 50.25
CA ASN A 126 7.09 19.97 49.37
C ASN A 126 6.02 19.46 48.40
N LEU A 127 4.77 19.38 48.84
CA LEU A 127 3.64 18.98 47.99
C LEU A 127 3.37 20.02 46.89
N PHE A 128 3.57 21.32 47.18
CA PHE A 128 3.49 22.36 46.15
C PHE A 128 4.58 22.23 45.08
N ILE A 129 5.80 21.82 45.46
CA ILE A 129 6.88 21.58 44.50
C ILE A 129 6.52 20.41 43.57
N GLN A 130 6.05 19.29 44.14
CA GLN A 130 5.61 18.12 43.36
C GLN A 130 4.43 18.47 42.43
N LEU A 131 3.45 19.21 42.92
CA LEU A 131 2.33 19.71 42.11
C LEU A 131 2.81 20.54 40.91
N HIS A 132 3.78 21.43 41.13
CA HIS A 132 4.34 22.24 40.06
C HIS A 132 5.04 21.37 39.01
N GLU A 133 5.79 20.35 39.43
CA GLU A 133 6.40 19.38 38.51
C GLU A 133 5.34 18.65 37.67
N LEU A 134 4.28 18.14 38.30
CA LEU A 134 3.18 17.47 37.58
C LEU A 134 2.53 18.41 36.55
N ARG A 135 2.21 19.66 36.93
CA ARG A 135 1.66 20.65 36.00
C ARG A 135 2.59 20.95 34.83
N LYS A 136 3.90 20.99 35.05
CA LYS A 136 4.88 21.13 33.98
C LYS A 136 4.83 19.93 33.02
N THR A 137 4.76 18.70 33.54
CA THR A 137 4.63 17.52 32.68
C THR A 137 3.33 17.51 31.87
N ILE A 138 2.22 17.98 32.44
CA ILE A 138 0.93 18.13 31.74
C ILE A 138 1.08 19.11 30.57
N ALA A 139 1.64 20.30 30.81
CA ALA A 139 1.86 21.29 29.75
C ALA A 139 2.74 20.74 28.60
N GLU A 140 3.78 19.97 28.91
CA GLU A 140 4.60 19.30 27.90
C GLU A 140 3.81 18.25 27.09
N LYS A 141 2.91 17.49 27.73
CA LYS A 141 2.04 16.52 27.05
C LYS A 141 0.98 17.23 26.18
N GLU A 142 0.44 18.38 26.62
CA GLU A 142 -0.49 19.19 25.84
C GLU A 142 0.15 19.73 24.55
N ILE A 143 1.39 20.22 24.63
CA ILE A 143 2.15 20.64 23.45
C ILE A 143 2.30 19.46 22.47
N LYS A 144 2.62 18.26 22.98
CA LYS A 144 2.71 17.06 22.13
C LYS A 144 1.38 16.74 21.46
N ILE A 145 0.25 16.86 22.15
CA ILE A 145 -1.08 16.68 21.54
C ILE A 145 -1.31 17.69 20.41
N ASN A 146 -1.01 18.96 20.63
CA ASN A 146 -1.16 19.99 19.59
C ASN A 146 -0.29 19.68 18.35
N THR A 147 0.93 19.19 18.55
CA THR A 147 1.78 18.75 17.42
C THR A 147 1.22 17.53 16.69
N LEU A 148 0.56 16.61 17.40
CA LEU A 148 -0.12 15.46 16.79
C LEU A 148 -1.36 15.89 16.00
N ASP A 149 -2.09 16.91 16.46
CA ASP A 149 -3.24 17.46 15.75
C ASP A 149 -2.86 18.12 14.42
N VAL A 150 -1.75 18.87 14.40
CA VAL A 150 -1.21 19.41 13.14
C VAL A 150 -0.87 18.28 12.17
N LYS A 151 -0.14 17.24 12.62
CA LYS A 151 0.20 16.08 11.79
C LYS A 151 -1.03 15.31 11.31
N LEU A 152 -2.04 15.13 12.17
CA LEU A 152 -3.29 14.48 11.79
C LEU A 152 -4.03 15.25 10.69
N ASN A 153 -4.05 16.58 10.78
CA ASN A 153 -4.66 17.43 9.77
C ASN A 153 -3.90 17.36 8.43
N GLU A 154 -2.57 17.44 8.46
CA GLU A 154 -1.72 17.26 7.28
C GLU A 154 -1.98 15.92 6.59
N LYS A 155 -1.94 14.81 7.36
CA LYS A 155 -2.19 13.47 6.84
C LYS A 155 -3.62 13.27 6.33
N SER A 156 -4.60 13.90 6.98
CA SER A 156 -5.99 13.87 6.52
C SER A 156 -6.19 14.68 5.23
N LEU A 157 -5.38 15.71 4.99
CA LEU A 157 -5.35 16.45 3.74
C LEU A 157 -4.73 15.59 2.64
N GLU A 158 -3.56 14.99 2.90
CA GLU A 158 -2.89 14.05 1.99
C GLU A 158 -3.83 12.92 1.54
N LEU A 159 -4.65 12.40 2.46
CA LEU A 159 -5.63 11.35 2.15
C LEU A 159 -6.77 11.82 1.22
N LYS A 160 -7.18 13.10 1.30
CA LYS A 160 -8.21 13.67 0.41
C LYS A 160 -7.69 13.87 -1.01
N ASP A 161 -6.40 14.10 -1.15
CA ASP A 161 -5.74 14.35 -2.43
C ASP A 161 -5.41 13.07 -3.21
N ILE A 162 -5.62 11.88 -2.60
CA ILE A 162 -5.47 10.56 -3.23
C ILE A 162 -6.81 10.11 -3.80
#